data_AF-A0AAD1TD31-F1
#
_entry.id   AF-A0AAD1TD31-F1
#
_cell.length_a   1.000
_cell.length_b   1.000
_cell.length_c   1.000
_cell.angle_alpha   90.00
_cell.angle_beta   90.00
_cell.angle_gamma   90.00
#
_symmetry.space_group_name_H-M   'P 1'
#
loop_
_entity.id
_entity.type
_entity.pdbx_description
1 polymer ?
#
loop_
_entity_poly.entity_id
_entity_poly.type
_entity_poly.pdbx_seq_one_letter_code
_entity_poly.pdbx_strand_id
1 'polypeptide(L)'
;MPENSKWIGLMCTIINADVLFQSDDLKRRKEPHISALRQVLFEDFREWLSDVTGVKLEKTVDMSCAQYDYTDTLLCHDDELEGRRFAFILYLVPEWLEAYGGSLDLYNTDENAQPGSIAKSLIPKWNSLVFFEVSPISFHQVSEVLCEGKCRLSVSGWFYGPYLERPQPFLDPLPLRSPHIPHDHEILYEWVNPVYLSVDAQSQIQEEFEERSEMLLKNFLQEEKFNEVCSVLATQSIEWEQCGPPNRRCYQRARGDLPNAISSCMELLKSEAFFLLLSNLTGLSLHFLSTNSDDSEGEGPSQNNQSVSEDDSGAEQSETEQGQSEKVPLCSGELRHWTHGHYTLIHDHDPERHQFALDLLLFFGCKDWKEEYGGFTSYIAKEEDEELLTVYPENNCLALVYRDKETMRFVKHINHKSLERDASHKGFWDFAFAYHE
;
A
#
# COMPACT_ATOMS: atom_id res chain seq x y z
N MET A 1 -18.28 15.86 14.26
CA MET A 1 -17.33 16.69 13.50
C MET A 1 -16.38 15.71 12.84
N PRO A 2 -16.22 15.67 11.51
CA PRO A 2 -15.36 14.65 10.93
C PRO A 2 -13.90 15.13 11.00
N GLU A 3 -13.12 14.49 11.86
CA GLU A 3 -11.66 14.59 11.97
C GLU A 3 -10.91 13.89 10.80
N ASN A 4 -11.57 13.67 9.67
CA ASN A 4 -11.17 12.63 8.70
C ASN A 4 -10.18 13.11 7.63
N SER A 5 -9.79 14.38 7.57
CA SER A 5 -8.92 14.93 6.52
C SER A 5 -7.49 15.26 6.97
N LYS A 6 -7.07 14.78 8.15
CA LYS A 6 -5.69 14.95 8.66
C LYS A 6 -4.66 13.99 8.03
N TRP A 7 -5.11 12.93 7.36
CA TRP A 7 -4.29 11.74 7.13
C TRP A 7 -3.49 11.78 5.83
N ILE A 8 -4.01 12.34 4.74
CA ILE A 8 -3.30 12.45 3.44
C ILE A 8 -1.97 13.19 3.59
N GLY A 9 -1.96 14.29 4.35
CA GLY A 9 -0.75 15.10 4.57
C GLY A 9 0.32 14.46 5.45
N LEU A 10 -0.08 13.66 6.46
CA LEU A 10 0.85 13.00 7.40
C LEU A 10 1.41 11.69 6.81
N MET A 11 0.61 10.94 6.04
CA MET A 11 1.02 9.65 5.48
C MET A 11 1.86 9.78 4.20
N CYS A 12 1.67 10.84 3.41
CA CYS A 12 2.65 11.23 2.39
C CYS A 12 4.03 11.45 3.00
N THR A 13 4.11 11.91 4.26
CA THR A 13 5.38 12.04 4.97
C THR A 13 5.96 10.68 5.32
N ILE A 14 5.20 9.70 5.82
CA ILE A 14 5.73 8.36 6.19
C ILE A 14 6.19 7.56 4.95
N ILE A 15 5.37 7.50 3.88
CA ILE A 15 5.69 6.70 2.68
C ILE A 15 6.89 7.28 1.92
N ASN A 16 7.07 8.61 1.97
CA ASN A 16 8.21 9.31 1.37
C ASN A 16 9.30 9.71 2.38
N ALA A 17 9.20 9.32 3.66
CA ALA A 17 10.11 9.78 4.73
C ALA A 17 11.56 9.40 4.47
N ASP A 18 11.78 8.23 3.85
CA ASP A 18 13.13 7.75 3.54
C ASP A 18 13.72 8.36 2.26
N VAL A 19 12.98 9.22 1.56
CA VAL A 19 13.18 9.47 0.11
C VAL A 19 13.34 10.96 -0.23
N LEU A 20 13.32 11.87 0.76
CA LEU A 20 13.72 13.26 0.53
C LEU A 20 14.23 13.91 1.82
N PHE A 21 15.26 14.74 1.70
CA PHE A 21 15.71 15.54 2.84
C PHE A 21 14.85 16.80 2.96
N GLN A 22 14.11 16.91 4.06
CA GLN A 22 13.40 18.13 4.44
C GLN A 22 14.13 18.83 5.59
N SER A 23 14.36 20.13 5.47
CA SER A 23 14.90 20.92 6.58
C SER A 23 13.90 21.05 7.72
N ASP A 24 14.37 21.45 8.90
CA ASP A 24 13.51 22.05 9.93
C ASP A 24 12.61 23.14 9.33
N ASP A 25 11.44 23.36 9.94
CA ASP A 25 10.55 24.47 9.61
C ASP A 25 11.33 25.80 9.62
N LEU A 26 11.26 26.52 8.49
CA LEU A 26 11.99 27.78 8.31
C LEU A 26 11.32 28.97 8.99
N LYS A 27 10.14 28.79 9.60
CA LYS A 27 9.36 29.84 10.27
C LYS A 27 10.14 30.64 11.30
N ARG A 28 11.01 29.99 12.08
CA ARG A 28 11.75 30.61 13.21
C ARG A 28 13.24 30.83 12.94
N ARG A 29 13.72 30.50 11.74
CA ARG A 29 15.14 30.68 11.35
C ARG A 29 15.54 32.16 11.32
N LYS A 30 16.71 32.50 11.84
CA LYS A 30 17.14 33.90 12.08
C LYS A 30 18.13 34.42 11.04
N GLU A 31 18.56 33.57 10.12
CA GLU A 31 19.45 33.93 9.04
C GLU A 31 18.82 35.04 8.17
N PRO A 32 19.61 36.06 7.78
CA PRO A 32 19.05 37.27 7.17
C PRO A 32 18.34 36.99 5.84
N HIS A 33 18.89 36.12 4.99
CA HIS A 33 18.29 35.79 3.69
C HIS A 33 17.00 34.97 3.83
N ILE A 34 16.94 34.04 4.80
CA ILE A 34 15.70 33.28 5.07
C ILE A 34 14.62 34.21 5.65
N SER A 35 15.02 35.13 6.52
CA SER A 35 14.12 36.14 7.08
C SER A 35 13.57 37.09 6.02
N ALA A 36 14.42 37.54 5.10
CA ALA A 36 14.01 38.36 3.97
C ALA A 36 13.08 37.57 3.02
N LEU A 37 13.38 36.30 2.73
CA LEU A 37 12.54 35.46 1.88
C LEU A 37 11.14 35.25 2.50
N ARG A 38 11.05 35.04 3.82
CA ARG A 38 9.76 34.99 4.52
C ARG A 38 8.95 36.27 4.33
N GLN A 39 9.59 37.43 4.45
CA GLN A 39 8.91 38.71 4.26
C GLN A 39 8.40 38.86 2.82
N VAL A 40 9.24 38.55 1.83
CA VAL A 40 8.85 38.62 0.42
C VAL A 40 7.69 37.67 0.10
N LEU A 41 7.71 36.42 0.59
CA LEU A 41 6.68 35.44 0.29
C LEU A 41 5.39 35.68 1.09
N PHE A 42 5.47 35.84 2.41
CA PHE A 42 4.31 35.85 3.31
C PHE A 42 3.78 37.24 3.64
N GLU A 43 4.40 38.32 3.15
CA GLU A 43 3.80 39.66 3.16
C GLU A 43 3.58 40.13 1.72
N ASP A 44 4.65 40.44 0.97
CA ASP A 44 4.53 41.11 -0.33
C ASP A 44 3.81 40.24 -1.38
N PHE A 45 4.28 39.01 -1.59
CA PHE A 45 3.70 38.09 -2.56
C PHE A 45 2.33 37.58 -2.13
N ARG A 46 2.12 37.34 -0.81
CA ARG A 46 0.81 36.96 -0.26
C ARG A 46 -0.25 38.03 -0.53
N GLU A 47 0.07 39.31 -0.32
CA GLU A 47 -0.86 40.42 -0.59
C GLU A 47 -1.19 40.49 -2.08
N TRP A 48 -0.17 40.44 -2.94
CA TRP A 48 -0.38 40.38 -4.38
C TRP A 48 -1.24 39.16 -4.80
N LEU A 49 -0.97 37.98 -4.23
CA LEU A 49 -1.72 36.75 -4.53
C LEU A 49 -3.18 36.87 -4.08
N SER A 50 -3.43 37.49 -2.92
CA SER A 50 -4.78 37.76 -2.42
C SER A 50 -5.55 38.69 -3.37
N ASP A 51 -4.87 39.72 -3.88
CA ASP A 51 -5.48 40.70 -4.79
C ASP A 51 -5.82 40.09 -6.16
N VAL A 52 -4.95 39.27 -6.74
CA VAL A 52 -5.18 38.68 -8.08
C VAL A 52 -6.14 37.49 -8.07
N THR A 53 -6.24 36.78 -6.95
CA THR A 53 -7.15 35.62 -6.80
C THR A 53 -8.49 35.99 -6.19
N GLY A 54 -8.58 37.12 -5.48
CA GLY A 54 -9.75 37.49 -4.69
C GLY A 54 -9.90 36.66 -3.40
N VAL A 55 -8.92 35.83 -3.06
CA VAL A 55 -8.94 34.99 -1.84
C VAL A 55 -8.22 35.72 -0.72
N LYS A 56 -8.87 35.83 0.44
CA LYS A 56 -8.24 36.44 1.63
C LYS A 56 -7.27 35.46 2.29
N LEU A 57 -5.98 35.60 2.03
CA LEU A 57 -4.95 34.72 2.59
C LEU A 57 -4.50 35.15 4.00
N GLU A 58 -4.25 34.16 4.85
CA GLU A 58 -3.74 34.32 6.20
C GLU A 58 -2.24 34.63 6.22
N LYS A 59 -1.76 35.25 7.30
CA LYS A 59 -0.34 35.57 7.52
C LYS A 59 0.49 34.38 8.02
N THR A 60 -0.10 33.20 8.08
CA THR A 60 0.54 31.98 8.58
C THR A 60 1.75 31.65 7.70
N VAL A 61 2.93 31.63 8.31
CA VAL A 61 4.15 31.18 7.64
C VAL A 61 4.22 29.66 7.73
N ASP A 62 4.28 29.04 6.57
CA ASP A 62 4.47 27.60 6.36
C ASP A 62 5.37 27.41 5.14
N MET A 63 6.66 27.20 5.39
CA MET A 63 7.64 26.97 4.34
C MET A 63 8.78 26.09 4.85
N SER A 64 9.25 25.20 4.00
CA SER A 64 10.36 24.30 4.26
C SER A 64 11.33 24.27 3.07
N CYS A 65 12.54 23.80 3.30
CA CYS A 65 13.49 23.51 2.24
C CYS A 65 13.48 22.01 1.97
N ALA A 66 13.35 21.61 0.71
CA ALA A 66 13.40 20.22 0.30
C ALA A 66 14.56 20.00 -0.68
N GLN A 67 15.32 18.94 -0.45
CA GLN A 67 16.41 18.45 -1.28
C GLN A 67 16.06 17.04 -1.76
N TYR A 68 16.12 16.85 -3.08
CA TYR A 68 15.99 15.55 -3.74
C TYR A 68 17.29 15.23 -4.46
N ASP A 69 17.90 14.11 -4.08
CA ASP A 69 19.09 13.52 -4.70
C ASP A 69 18.70 12.30 -5.56
N TYR A 70 19.67 11.58 -6.13
CA TYR A 70 19.41 10.42 -6.98
C TYR A 70 18.50 9.40 -6.29
N THR A 71 17.48 8.92 -7.00
CA THR A 71 16.37 8.04 -6.57
C THR A 71 15.25 8.68 -5.76
N ASP A 72 15.41 9.94 -5.33
CA ASP A 72 14.40 10.65 -4.56
C ASP A 72 13.19 11.01 -5.43
N THR A 73 11.98 10.89 -4.89
CA THR A 73 10.70 11.14 -5.55
C THR A 73 9.65 11.55 -4.52
N LEU A 74 8.59 12.23 -4.96
CA LEU A 74 7.38 12.47 -4.17
C LEU A 74 6.17 12.12 -5.02
N LEU A 75 5.53 11.00 -4.70
CA LEU A 75 4.47 10.38 -5.52
C LEU A 75 3.18 11.21 -5.56
N CYS A 76 2.22 10.75 -6.37
CA CYS A 76 0.98 11.47 -6.66
C CYS A 76 0.16 11.80 -5.39
N HIS A 77 -0.06 13.10 -5.15
CA HIS A 77 -0.85 13.65 -4.06
C HIS A 77 -1.49 14.99 -4.49
N ASP A 78 -2.39 15.53 -3.69
CA ASP A 78 -3.19 16.73 -4.00
C ASP A 78 -2.93 17.92 -3.05
N ASP A 79 -1.96 17.78 -2.13
CA ASP A 79 -1.63 18.73 -1.06
C ASP A 79 -2.77 18.99 -0.07
N GLU A 80 -3.71 18.06 -0.01
CA GLU A 80 -4.93 18.20 0.73
C GLU A 80 -4.69 18.26 2.26
N LEU A 81 -4.81 19.47 2.85
CA LEU A 81 -4.85 19.69 4.30
C LEU A 81 -5.70 20.92 4.62
N GLU A 82 -6.37 20.92 5.78
CA GLU A 82 -7.25 22.02 6.20
C GLU A 82 -6.53 23.38 6.21
N GLY A 83 -7.14 24.38 5.59
CA GLY A 83 -6.62 25.75 5.52
C GLY A 83 -5.65 26.02 4.38
N ARG A 84 -5.00 25.00 3.78
CA ARG A 84 -4.13 25.19 2.61
C ARG A 84 -4.95 25.67 1.41
N ARG A 85 -4.53 26.77 0.78
CA ARG A 85 -5.23 27.36 -0.37
C ARG A 85 -4.38 27.49 -1.62
N PHE A 86 -3.11 27.86 -1.48
CA PHE A 86 -2.18 27.87 -2.60
C PHE A 86 -0.88 27.20 -2.19
N ALA A 87 -0.47 26.19 -2.94
CA ALA A 87 0.87 25.63 -2.84
C ALA A 87 1.83 26.50 -3.65
N PHE A 88 3.08 26.61 -3.20
CA PHE A 88 4.14 27.24 -3.97
C PHE A 88 5.45 26.46 -3.87
N ILE A 89 6.25 26.55 -4.92
CA ILE A 89 7.57 25.95 -5.01
C ILE A 89 8.51 26.96 -5.69
N LEU A 90 9.55 27.38 -4.97
CA LEU A 90 10.64 28.19 -5.46
C LEU A 90 11.88 27.31 -5.68
N TYR A 91 12.28 27.18 -6.94
CA TYR A 91 13.39 26.31 -7.32
C TYR A 91 14.75 27.02 -7.19
N LEU A 92 15.67 26.37 -6.49
CA LEU A 92 17.05 26.81 -6.27
C LEU A 92 18.06 25.80 -6.85
N VAL A 93 17.67 25.18 -7.97
CA VAL A 93 18.44 24.15 -8.67
C VAL A 93 19.58 24.75 -9.52
N PRO A 94 20.66 24.00 -9.78
CA PRO A 94 21.62 24.36 -10.83
C PRO A 94 20.96 24.27 -12.23
N GLU A 95 21.74 24.37 -13.31
CA GLU A 95 21.22 24.04 -14.63
C GLU A 95 20.66 22.60 -14.64
N TRP A 96 19.35 22.51 -14.90
CA TRP A 96 18.57 21.28 -14.80
C TRP A 96 18.00 20.90 -16.17
N LEU A 97 18.21 19.64 -16.56
CA LEU A 97 17.75 19.08 -17.82
C LEU A 97 16.59 18.14 -17.56
N GLU A 98 15.73 17.97 -18.57
CA GLU A 98 14.62 17.01 -18.52
C GLU A 98 15.08 15.58 -18.21
N ALA A 99 16.23 15.17 -18.76
CA ALA A 99 16.82 13.85 -18.52
C ALA A 99 17.25 13.58 -17.06
N TYR A 100 17.27 14.60 -16.20
CA TYR A 100 17.61 14.46 -14.79
C TYR A 100 16.40 14.09 -13.92
N GLY A 101 15.20 14.06 -14.49
CA GLY A 101 13.97 13.87 -13.73
C GLY A 101 13.72 15.02 -12.74
N GLY A 102 13.05 14.76 -11.61
CA GLY A 102 12.72 15.80 -10.64
C GLY A 102 11.72 16.84 -11.16
N SER A 103 10.96 16.52 -12.21
CA SER A 103 9.92 17.39 -12.76
C SER A 103 8.73 17.50 -11.82
N LEU A 104 8.06 18.65 -11.80
CA LEU A 104 6.73 18.76 -11.22
C LEU A 104 5.71 18.33 -12.28
N ASP A 105 5.13 17.14 -12.09
CA ASP A 105 4.14 16.58 -13.00
C ASP A 105 2.73 16.86 -12.46
N LEU A 106 1.83 17.29 -13.33
CA LEU A 106 0.44 17.63 -13.02
C LEU A 106 -0.49 16.65 -13.72
N TYR A 107 -1.39 16.02 -13.00
CA TYR A 107 -2.31 15.02 -13.52
C TYR A 107 -3.60 15.65 -14.06
N ASN A 108 -4.21 15.00 -15.06
CA ASN A 108 -5.64 15.20 -15.32
C ASN A 108 -6.48 14.42 -14.31
N THR A 109 -7.77 14.71 -14.26
CA THR A 109 -8.73 13.95 -13.46
C THR A 109 -9.84 13.35 -14.32
N ASP A 110 -10.34 12.19 -13.89
CA ASP A 110 -11.48 11.52 -14.50
C ASP A 110 -12.83 12.04 -13.96
N GLU A 111 -13.93 11.38 -14.35
CA GLU A 111 -15.29 11.71 -13.92
C GLU A 111 -15.55 11.52 -12.41
N ASN A 112 -14.69 10.73 -11.74
CA ASN A 112 -14.73 10.48 -10.30
C ASN A 112 -13.75 11.36 -9.52
N ALA A 113 -13.19 12.39 -10.18
CA ALA A 113 -12.16 13.27 -9.62
C ALA A 113 -10.91 12.51 -9.14
N GLN A 114 -10.59 11.36 -9.75
CA GLN A 114 -9.35 10.62 -9.48
C GLN A 114 -8.28 10.97 -10.53
N PRO A 115 -6.97 10.95 -10.17
CA PRO A 115 -5.91 11.26 -11.10
C PRO A 115 -5.79 10.19 -12.20
N GLY A 116 -5.58 10.65 -13.43
CA GLY A 116 -5.36 9.79 -14.60
C GLY A 116 -3.92 9.84 -15.09
N SER A 117 -3.72 10.39 -16.28
CA SER A 117 -2.40 10.57 -16.90
C SER A 117 -1.81 11.94 -16.60
N ILE A 118 -0.48 12.03 -16.69
CA ILE A 118 0.25 13.30 -16.57
C ILE A 118 -0.13 14.20 -17.75
N ALA A 119 -0.72 15.35 -17.45
CA ALA A 119 -1.14 16.34 -18.44
C ALA A 119 -0.06 17.39 -18.72
N LYS A 120 0.77 17.72 -17.72
CA LYS A 120 1.89 18.66 -17.83
C LYS A 120 3.06 18.20 -16.99
N SER A 121 4.26 18.48 -17.47
CA SER A 121 5.51 18.25 -16.73
C SER A 121 6.36 19.52 -16.76
N LEU A 122 6.73 20.04 -15.59
CA LEU A 122 7.46 21.28 -15.43
C LEU A 122 8.88 21.01 -14.94
N ILE A 123 9.87 21.31 -15.78
CA ILE A 123 11.28 21.15 -15.44
C ILE A 123 11.73 22.30 -14.52
N PRO A 124 12.31 22.00 -13.34
CA PRO A 124 12.72 23.04 -12.40
C PRO A 124 13.87 23.88 -12.99
N LYS A 125 13.85 25.19 -12.71
CA LYS A 125 14.91 26.12 -13.16
C LYS A 125 15.31 27.05 -12.03
N TRP A 126 16.58 27.44 -11.99
CA TRP A 126 17.06 28.42 -11.02
C TRP A 126 16.15 29.65 -10.96
N ASN A 127 15.74 30.02 -9.74
CA ASN A 127 14.94 31.21 -9.45
C ASN A 127 13.61 31.25 -10.23
N SER A 128 13.00 30.08 -10.45
CA SER A 128 11.63 29.98 -10.94
C SER A 128 10.68 29.63 -9.80
N LEU A 129 9.54 30.31 -9.75
CA LEU A 129 8.48 30.09 -8.77
C LEU A 129 7.25 29.55 -9.51
N VAL A 130 6.73 28.42 -9.03
CA VAL A 130 5.44 27.85 -9.45
C VAL A 130 4.50 27.92 -8.26
N PHE A 131 3.23 28.25 -8.52
CA PHE A 131 2.16 28.17 -7.53
C PHE A 131 0.87 27.71 -8.19
N PHE A 132 0.00 27.06 -7.42
CA PHE A 132 -1.30 26.58 -7.88
C PHE A 132 -2.29 26.52 -6.72
N GLU A 133 -3.59 26.58 -7.03
CA GLU A 133 -4.65 26.43 -6.03
C GLU A 133 -4.72 24.98 -5.56
N VAL A 134 -4.78 24.80 -4.24
CA VAL A 134 -5.03 23.50 -3.61
C VAL A 134 -6.51 23.20 -3.72
N SER A 135 -6.85 22.07 -4.32
CA SER A 135 -8.23 21.65 -4.58
C SER A 135 -8.32 20.12 -4.61
N PRO A 136 -9.52 19.53 -4.55
CA PRO A 136 -9.71 18.07 -4.68
C PRO A 136 -9.26 17.47 -6.02
N ILE A 137 -8.76 18.27 -6.95
CA ILE A 137 -8.30 17.84 -8.28
C ILE A 137 -6.88 18.35 -8.61
N SER A 138 -6.15 18.94 -7.65
CA SER A 138 -4.78 19.44 -7.85
C SER A 138 -3.71 18.36 -7.71
N PHE A 139 -3.96 17.19 -8.30
CA PHE A 139 -3.04 16.06 -8.24
C PHE A 139 -1.73 16.35 -8.96
N HIS A 140 -0.63 16.11 -8.27
CA HIS A 140 0.72 16.33 -8.76
C HIS A 140 1.73 15.39 -8.10
N GLN A 141 2.93 15.30 -8.68
CA GLN A 141 4.06 14.57 -8.12
C GLN A 141 5.37 15.30 -8.43
N VAL A 142 6.43 14.98 -7.69
CA VAL A 142 7.81 15.21 -8.11
C VAL A 142 8.34 13.91 -8.69
N SER A 143 8.59 13.87 -10.00
CA SER A 143 9.16 12.67 -10.61
C SER A 143 10.53 12.35 -10.04
N GLU A 144 10.90 11.07 -10.11
CA GLU A 144 12.18 10.60 -9.59
C GLU A 144 13.36 11.39 -10.15
N VAL A 145 14.32 11.75 -9.29
CA VAL A 145 15.59 12.33 -9.73
C VAL A 145 16.50 11.22 -10.25
N LEU A 146 16.83 11.30 -11.53
CA LEU A 146 17.58 10.27 -12.27
C LEU A 146 19.07 10.59 -12.41
N CYS A 147 19.52 11.75 -11.94
CA CYS A 147 20.93 12.14 -12.04
C CYS A 147 21.68 11.98 -10.72
N GLU A 148 22.83 11.32 -10.79
CA GLU A 148 23.79 11.30 -9.68
C GLU A 148 24.55 12.63 -9.55
N GLY A 149 24.89 12.99 -8.31
CA GLY A 149 25.79 14.11 -8.00
C GLY A 149 25.21 15.51 -8.23
N LYS A 150 23.91 15.65 -8.51
CA LYS A 150 23.19 16.92 -8.52
C LYS A 150 22.05 16.89 -7.52
N CYS A 151 21.82 18.01 -6.85
CA CYS A 151 20.79 18.18 -5.84
C CYS A 151 19.68 19.09 -6.37
N ARG A 152 18.44 18.58 -6.39
CA ARG A 152 17.25 19.38 -6.69
C ARG A 152 16.80 20.08 -5.42
N LEU A 153 17.28 21.32 -5.23
CA LEU A 153 16.92 22.15 -4.09
C LEU A 153 15.69 23.02 -4.37
N SER A 154 14.77 23.07 -3.42
CA SER A 154 13.60 23.95 -3.51
C SER A 154 13.17 24.47 -2.13
N VAL A 155 12.51 25.62 -2.14
CA VAL A 155 11.74 26.13 -1.00
C VAL A 155 10.27 26.00 -1.36
N SER A 156 9.53 25.21 -0.61
CA SER A 156 8.10 24.98 -0.85
C SER A 156 7.27 25.27 0.40
N GLY A 157 5.98 25.47 0.21
CA GLY A 157 5.06 25.72 1.31
C GLY A 157 3.66 26.07 0.82
N TRP A 158 2.84 26.56 1.74
CA TRP A 158 1.44 26.88 1.48
C TRP A 158 1.03 28.24 2.03
N PHE A 159 0.18 28.92 1.27
CA PHE A 159 -0.59 30.05 1.75
C PHE A 159 -1.94 29.56 2.29
N TYR A 160 -2.23 29.92 3.53
CA TYR A 160 -3.45 29.53 4.22
C TYR A 160 -4.60 30.48 3.91
N GLY A 161 -5.84 30.00 3.99
CA GLY A 161 -7.03 30.81 3.75
C GLY A 161 -8.33 30.10 4.10
N PRO A 162 -9.49 30.62 3.63
CA PRO A 162 -10.79 30.07 3.97
C PRO A 162 -10.94 28.62 3.55
N TYR A 163 -11.63 27.82 4.37
CA TYR A 163 -11.95 26.42 4.11
C TYR A 163 -12.61 26.23 2.73
N LEU A 164 -12.23 25.14 2.04
CA LEU A 164 -12.85 24.68 0.81
C LEU A 164 -13.70 23.45 1.11
N GLU A 165 -14.99 23.49 0.74
CA GLU A 165 -15.85 22.31 0.82
C GLU A 165 -15.36 21.25 -0.17
N ARG A 166 -15.36 20.00 0.29
CA ARG A 166 -14.80 18.88 -0.47
C ARG A 166 -15.85 17.83 -0.79
N PRO A 167 -15.78 17.23 -1.99
CA PRO A 167 -16.71 16.20 -2.39
C PRO A 167 -16.55 14.96 -1.50
N GLN A 168 -17.57 14.11 -1.53
CA GLN A 168 -17.45 12.79 -0.92
C GLN A 168 -16.31 12.02 -1.59
N PRO A 169 -15.42 11.38 -0.82
CA PRO A 169 -14.32 10.63 -1.39
C PRO A 169 -14.78 9.46 -2.25
N PHE A 170 -14.04 9.18 -3.32
CA PHE A 170 -14.25 7.99 -4.12
C PHE A 170 -13.77 6.74 -3.37
N LEU A 171 -14.64 5.75 -3.21
CA LEU A 171 -14.32 4.46 -2.61
C LEU A 171 -13.95 3.46 -3.72
N ASP A 172 -12.82 2.77 -3.57
CA ASP A 172 -12.51 1.66 -4.48
C ASP A 172 -13.52 0.52 -4.30
N PRO A 173 -13.83 -0.22 -5.37
CA PRO A 173 -14.59 -1.46 -5.22
C PRO A 173 -13.78 -2.46 -4.39
N LEU A 174 -14.45 -3.18 -3.49
CA LEU A 174 -13.83 -4.30 -2.78
C LEU A 174 -13.36 -5.36 -3.78
N PRO A 175 -12.17 -5.96 -3.58
CA PRO A 175 -11.75 -7.10 -4.37
C PRO A 175 -12.78 -8.23 -4.33
N LEU A 176 -12.95 -8.92 -5.45
CA LEU A 176 -13.83 -10.07 -5.50
C LEU A 176 -13.21 -11.21 -4.66
N ARG A 177 -13.94 -11.62 -3.63
CA ARG A 177 -13.55 -12.73 -2.75
C ARG A 177 -14.28 -14.00 -3.17
N SER A 178 -13.60 -15.13 -3.06
CA SER A 178 -14.15 -16.46 -3.33
C SER A 178 -13.77 -17.45 -2.23
N PRO A 179 -14.63 -18.44 -1.92
CA PRO A 179 -14.24 -19.54 -1.05
C PRO A 179 -13.15 -20.40 -1.70
N HIS A 180 -12.64 -21.36 -0.95
CA HIS A 180 -11.70 -22.34 -1.47
C HIS A 180 -12.31 -23.16 -2.62
N ILE A 181 -11.44 -23.66 -3.50
CA ILE A 181 -11.79 -24.58 -4.58
C ILE A 181 -11.58 -26.01 -4.06
N PRO A 182 -12.61 -26.87 -4.05
CA PRO A 182 -12.43 -28.27 -3.67
C PRO A 182 -11.39 -28.94 -4.55
N HIS A 183 -10.33 -29.46 -3.93
CA HIS A 183 -9.24 -30.12 -4.63
C HIS A 183 -8.65 -31.20 -3.74
N ASP A 184 -8.17 -32.29 -4.36
CA ASP A 184 -7.46 -33.35 -3.65
C ASP A 184 -6.18 -32.81 -2.98
N HIS A 185 -5.90 -33.27 -1.76
CA HIS A 185 -4.70 -32.94 -0.99
C HIS A 185 -3.38 -33.30 -1.70
N GLU A 186 -3.43 -34.14 -2.74
CA GLU A 186 -2.29 -34.46 -3.61
C GLU A 186 -1.61 -33.20 -4.20
N ILE A 187 -2.37 -32.12 -4.45
CA ILE A 187 -1.80 -30.86 -4.97
C ILE A 187 -0.71 -30.26 -4.06
N LEU A 188 -0.81 -30.46 -2.74
CA LEU A 188 0.21 -29.99 -1.82
C LEU A 188 1.53 -30.75 -2.02
N TYR A 189 1.47 -32.07 -2.23
CA TYR A 189 2.66 -32.90 -2.45
C TYR A 189 3.31 -32.69 -3.81
N GLU A 190 2.60 -32.12 -4.78
CA GLU A 190 3.16 -31.73 -6.07
C GLU A 190 3.86 -30.37 -6.03
N TRP A 191 3.38 -29.45 -5.18
CA TRP A 191 3.80 -28.05 -5.21
C TRP A 191 4.63 -27.61 -4.02
N VAL A 192 4.25 -28.00 -2.81
CA VAL A 192 4.83 -27.50 -1.56
C VAL A 192 6.04 -28.35 -1.19
N ASN A 193 7.09 -27.70 -0.68
CA ASN A 193 8.25 -28.36 -0.14
C ASN A 193 7.84 -29.29 1.02
N PRO A 194 8.19 -30.59 0.98
CA PRO A 194 7.75 -31.57 1.98
C PRO A 194 8.06 -31.22 3.43
N VAL A 195 9.06 -30.38 3.69
CA VAL A 195 9.37 -29.89 5.05
C VAL A 195 8.15 -29.21 5.69
N TYR A 196 7.41 -28.40 4.92
CA TYR A 196 6.22 -27.66 5.39
C TYR A 196 4.96 -28.52 5.47
N LEU A 197 5.00 -29.77 5.01
CA LEU A 197 3.91 -30.73 5.11
C LEU A 197 4.05 -31.65 6.34
N SER A 198 5.17 -31.56 7.06
CA SER A 198 5.36 -32.34 8.29
C SER A 198 4.64 -31.70 9.48
N VAL A 199 3.96 -32.52 10.28
CA VAL A 199 3.21 -32.07 11.47
C VAL A 199 4.12 -31.33 12.46
N ASP A 200 5.34 -31.83 12.68
CA ASP A 200 6.30 -31.21 13.58
C ASP A 200 6.71 -29.81 13.12
N ALA A 201 6.95 -29.61 11.81
CA ALA A 201 7.29 -28.29 11.28
C ALA A 201 6.08 -27.34 11.32
N GLN A 202 4.87 -27.82 10.99
CA GLN A 202 3.67 -27.00 11.06
C GLN A 202 3.43 -26.49 12.48
N SER A 203 3.57 -27.35 13.49
CA SER A 203 3.43 -26.96 14.90
C SER A 203 4.45 -25.91 15.33
N GLN A 204 5.71 -26.02 14.89
CA GLN A 204 6.74 -25.03 15.21
C GLN A 204 6.49 -23.68 14.52
N ILE A 205 6.06 -23.73 13.25
CA ILE A 205 5.73 -22.53 12.48
C ILE A 205 4.52 -21.83 13.09
N GLN A 206 3.49 -22.58 13.52
CA GLN A 206 2.32 -22.02 14.18
C GLN A 206 2.70 -21.32 15.48
N GLU A 207 3.53 -21.93 16.33
CA GLU A 207 3.97 -21.33 17.60
C GLU A 207 4.70 -19.99 17.36
N GLU A 208 5.61 -19.94 16.40
CA GLU A 208 6.32 -18.70 16.05
C GLU A 208 5.38 -17.66 15.39
N PHE A 209 4.43 -18.10 14.56
CA PHE A 209 3.44 -17.22 13.95
C PHE A 209 2.50 -16.61 15.00
N GLU A 210 2.06 -17.37 15.99
CA GLU A 210 1.21 -16.86 17.08
C GLU A 210 1.95 -15.80 17.93
N GLU A 211 3.27 -15.93 18.09
CA GLU A 211 4.09 -14.94 18.80
C GLU A 211 4.30 -13.65 17.99
N ARG A 212 4.55 -13.78 16.68
CA ARG A 212 5.04 -12.66 15.85
C ARG A 212 4.01 -12.09 14.87
N SER A 213 2.91 -12.81 14.64
CA SER A 213 1.89 -12.55 13.62
C SER A 213 2.45 -12.43 12.18
N GLU A 214 3.64 -12.98 11.96
CA GLU A 214 4.33 -13.00 10.67
C GLU A 214 5.23 -14.23 10.54
N MET A 215 5.49 -14.66 9.30
CA MET A 215 6.39 -15.75 8.99
C MET A 215 7.00 -15.63 7.59
N LEU A 216 8.26 -16.05 7.44
CA LEU A 216 8.96 -16.16 6.16
C LEU A 216 9.43 -17.60 5.89
N LEU A 217 8.77 -18.28 4.96
CA LEU A 217 9.05 -19.67 4.60
C LEU A 217 9.87 -19.75 3.31
N LYS A 218 11.17 -20.02 3.44
CA LYS A 218 12.11 -20.08 2.31
C LYS A 218 12.03 -21.40 1.54
N ASN A 219 12.23 -21.34 0.23
CA ASN A 219 12.10 -22.49 -0.66
C ASN A 219 10.75 -23.19 -0.49
N PHE A 220 9.67 -22.39 -0.44
CA PHE A 220 8.32 -22.86 -0.13
C PHE A 220 7.79 -23.83 -1.17
N LEU A 221 7.93 -23.49 -2.44
CA LEU A 221 7.60 -24.40 -3.54
C LEU A 221 8.75 -25.37 -3.78
N GLN A 222 8.42 -26.56 -4.28
CA GLN A 222 9.40 -27.48 -4.85
C GLN A 222 10.16 -26.80 -5.99
N GLU A 223 11.47 -27.05 -6.05
CA GLU A 223 12.38 -26.38 -6.98
C GLU A 223 11.95 -26.55 -8.46
N GLU A 224 11.44 -27.72 -8.83
CA GLU A 224 10.93 -27.98 -10.18
C GLU A 224 9.75 -27.06 -10.54
N LYS A 225 8.75 -26.96 -9.66
CA LYS A 225 7.57 -26.11 -9.85
C LYS A 225 7.91 -24.63 -9.85
N PHE A 226 8.79 -24.21 -8.93
CA PHE A 226 9.29 -22.83 -8.90
C PHE A 226 9.97 -22.45 -10.22
N ASN A 227 10.87 -23.30 -10.72
CA ASN A 227 11.59 -23.07 -11.97
C ASN A 227 10.65 -23.10 -13.19
N GLU A 228 9.64 -23.96 -13.19
CA GLU A 228 8.59 -23.99 -14.22
C GLU A 228 7.86 -22.65 -14.30
N VAL A 229 7.37 -22.13 -13.16
CA VAL A 229 6.68 -20.84 -13.08
C VAL A 229 7.61 -19.69 -13.51
N CYS A 230 8.85 -19.66 -13.01
CA CYS A 230 9.84 -18.66 -13.44
C CYS A 230 10.10 -18.69 -14.95
N SER A 231 10.23 -19.87 -15.54
CA SER A 231 10.44 -20.03 -16.98
C SER A 231 9.26 -19.47 -17.76
N VAL A 232 8.03 -19.75 -17.33
CA VAL A 232 6.81 -19.24 -17.99
C VAL A 232 6.71 -17.73 -17.87
N LEU A 233 6.91 -17.16 -16.68
CA LEU A 233 6.90 -15.70 -16.45
C LEU A 233 7.94 -14.97 -17.31
N ALA A 234 9.11 -15.58 -17.54
CA ALA A 234 10.19 -14.98 -18.31
C ALA A 234 10.04 -15.12 -19.85
N THR A 235 9.28 -16.10 -20.34
CA THR A 235 9.29 -16.47 -21.77
C THR A 235 7.93 -16.41 -22.46
N GLN A 236 6.84 -16.57 -21.74
CA GLN A 236 5.50 -16.59 -22.32
C GLN A 236 4.85 -15.21 -22.26
N SER A 237 3.99 -14.94 -23.24
CA SER A 237 3.20 -13.71 -23.28
C SER A 237 2.06 -13.81 -22.28
N ILE A 238 2.11 -13.01 -21.23
CA ILE A 238 1.01 -12.78 -20.29
C ILE A 238 0.42 -11.41 -20.60
N GLU A 239 -0.91 -11.31 -20.63
CA GLU A 239 -1.58 -10.02 -20.74
C GLU A 239 -1.53 -9.30 -19.38
N TRP A 240 -0.96 -8.11 -19.37
CA TRP A 240 -0.81 -7.29 -18.16
C TRP A 240 -1.71 -6.06 -18.25
N GLU A 241 -2.46 -5.82 -17.19
CA GLU A 241 -3.27 -4.62 -16.98
C GLU A 241 -2.55 -3.66 -16.04
N GLN A 242 -2.46 -2.38 -16.39
CA GLN A 242 -1.93 -1.36 -15.49
C GLN A 242 -2.97 -0.99 -14.42
N CYS A 243 -2.61 -1.20 -13.15
CA CYS A 243 -3.43 -0.86 -12.00
C CYS A 243 -3.20 0.59 -11.56
N GLY A 244 -4.29 1.33 -11.34
CA GLY A 244 -4.32 2.70 -10.83
C GLY A 244 -5.45 2.88 -9.79
N PRO A 245 -5.85 4.13 -9.48
CA PRO A 245 -5.24 5.40 -9.92
C PRO A 245 -3.89 5.72 -9.25
N PRO A 246 -3.07 6.64 -9.81
CA PRO A 246 -1.72 6.94 -9.31
C PRO A 246 -1.62 7.43 -7.86
N ASN A 247 -2.66 8.05 -7.30
CA ASN A 247 -2.70 8.42 -5.88
C ASN A 247 -2.94 7.22 -4.94
N ARG A 248 -2.98 5.99 -5.47
CA ARG A 248 -3.20 4.76 -4.69
C ARG A 248 -2.22 3.67 -5.08
N ARG A 249 -2.01 3.46 -6.38
CA ARG A 249 -1.21 2.35 -6.88
C ARG A 249 -0.73 2.60 -8.30
N CYS A 250 0.41 2.02 -8.63
CA CYS A 250 0.95 1.94 -9.97
C CYS A 250 1.69 0.61 -10.07
N TYR A 251 1.07 -0.42 -10.64
CA TYR A 251 1.72 -1.71 -10.91
C TYR A 251 0.98 -2.45 -12.01
N GLN A 252 1.47 -3.63 -12.37
CA GLN A 252 0.82 -4.47 -13.38
C GLN A 252 0.23 -5.72 -12.74
N ARG A 253 -0.99 -6.08 -13.17
CA ARG A 253 -1.66 -7.32 -12.78
C ARG A 253 -1.95 -8.18 -14.00
N ALA A 254 -1.77 -9.48 -13.87
CA ALA A 254 -2.09 -10.41 -14.94
C ALA A 254 -3.60 -10.47 -15.20
N ARG A 255 -4.00 -10.50 -16.48
CA ARG A 255 -5.39 -10.57 -16.92
C ARG A 255 -5.57 -11.64 -18.00
N GLY A 256 -6.80 -12.10 -18.17
CA GLY A 256 -7.17 -13.04 -19.22
C GLY A 256 -6.74 -14.47 -18.90
N ASP A 257 -6.54 -15.27 -19.95
CA ASP A 257 -6.15 -16.68 -19.83
C ASP A 257 -4.67 -16.77 -19.44
N LEU A 258 -4.40 -17.36 -18.28
CA LEU A 258 -3.04 -17.53 -17.78
C LEU A 258 -2.45 -18.86 -18.28
N PRO A 259 -1.14 -18.90 -18.61
CA PRO A 259 -0.44 -20.14 -18.91
C PRO A 259 -0.63 -21.21 -17.83
N ASN A 260 -0.63 -22.49 -18.23
CA ASN A 260 -0.94 -23.62 -17.34
C ASN A 260 -0.17 -23.60 -16.01
N ALA A 261 1.15 -23.39 -16.02
CA ALA A 261 1.94 -23.38 -14.78
C ALA A 261 1.49 -22.27 -13.81
N ILE A 262 1.11 -21.10 -14.33
CA ILE A 262 0.62 -19.97 -13.53
C ILE A 262 -0.80 -20.25 -13.04
N SER A 263 -1.68 -20.77 -13.92
CA SER A 263 -3.04 -21.18 -13.57
C SER A 263 -3.05 -22.25 -12.47
N SER A 264 -2.18 -23.26 -12.56
CA SER A 264 -2.05 -24.29 -11.53
C SER A 264 -1.47 -23.76 -10.22
N CYS A 265 -0.56 -22.78 -10.27
CA CYS A 265 -0.10 -22.10 -9.06
C CYS A 265 -1.21 -21.24 -8.42
N MET A 266 -2.05 -20.57 -9.21
CA MET A 266 -3.26 -19.89 -8.72
C MET A 266 -4.24 -20.87 -8.08
N GLU A 267 -4.43 -22.05 -8.70
CA GLU A 267 -5.30 -23.11 -8.19
C GLU A 267 -4.81 -23.66 -6.86
N LEU A 268 -3.50 -23.92 -6.71
CA LEU A 268 -2.89 -24.27 -5.43
C LEU A 268 -3.27 -23.27 -4.33
N LEU A 269 -2.99 -21.98 -4.55
CA LEU A 269 -3.22 -20.94 -3.53
C LEU A 269 -4.72 -20.72 -3.22
N LYS A 270 -5.62 -21.17 -4.09
CA LYS A 270 -7.08 -21.14 -3.89
C LYS A 270 -7.67 -22.47 -3.42
N SER A 271 -6.86 -23.53 -3.35
CA SER A 271 -7.37 -24.89 -3.07
C SER A 271 -7.78 -25.08 -1.62
N GLU A 272 -8.78 -25.93 -1.39
CA GLU A 272 -9.24 -26.34 -0.06
C GLU A 272 -8.08 -26.86 0.81
N ALA A 273 -7.22 -27.70 0.22
CA ALA A 273 -6.04 -28.23 0.88
C ALA A 273 -5.07 -27.13 1.35
N PHE A 274 -4.91 -26.05 0.57
CA PHE A 274 -4.04 -24.95 0.93
C PHE A 274 -4.64 -24.06 2.03
N PHE A 275 -5.96 -23.85 2.05
CA PHE A 275 -6.64 -23.17 3.17
C PHE A 275 -6.43 -23.94 4.48
N LEU A 276 -6.53 -25.27 4.45
CA LEU A 276 -6.24 -26.10 5.63
C LEU A 276 -4.76 -26.02 6.04
N LEU A 277 -3.83 -26.02 5.08
CA LEU A 277 -2.41 -25.83 5.36
C LEU A 277 -2.16 -24.49 6.05
N LEU A 278 -2.73 -23.38 5.54
CA LEU A 278 -2.61 -22.07 6.18
C LEU A 278 -3.20 -22.06 7.59
N SER A 279 -4.34 -22.73 7.81
CA SER A 279 -4.91 -22.87 9.15
C SER A 279 -3.92 -23.54 10.11
N ASN A 280 -3.28 -24.62 9.68
CA ASN A 280 -2.27 -25.33 10.49
C ASN A 280 -1.00 -24.52 10.72
N LEU A 281 -0.62 -23.63 9.79
CA LEU A 281 0.59 -22.82 9.91
C LEU A 281 0.40 -21.55 10.75
N THR A 282 -0.85 -21.10 10.92
CA THR A 282 -1.15 -19.78 11.50
C THR A 282 -2.07 -19.82 12.71
N GLY A 283 -2.75 -20.94 12.96
CA GLY A 283 -3.76 -21.07 14.00
C GLY A 283 -5.11 -20.42 13.65
N LEU A 284 -5.24 -19.79 12.46
CA LEU A 284 -6.47 -19.16 12.00
C LEU A 284 -7.49 -20.21 11.51
N SER A 285 -8.79 -19.91 11.68
CA SER A 285 -9.90 -20.76 11.25
C SER A 285 -10.23 -20.55 9.76
N LEU A 286 -9.29 -20.87 8.86
CA LEU A 286 -9.49 -20.76 7.41
C LEU A 286 -10.11 -22.02 6.79
N HIS A 287 -10.36 -23.07 7.57
CA HIS A 287 -10.95 -24.31 7.08
C HIS A 287 -11.80 -25.00 8.16
N PHE A 288 -12.94 -25.60 7.80
CA PHE A 288 -13.85 -26.25 8.77
C PHE A 288 -13.27 -27.48 9.50
N LEU A 289 -12.10 -27.96 9.08
CA LEU A 289 -11.35 -29.05 9.73
C LEU A 289 -10.21 -28.55 10.62
N SER A 290 -9.94 -27.25 10.68
CA SER A 290 -8.96 -26.72 11.63
C SER A 290 -9.49 -26.93 13.04
N THR A 291 -8.63 -27.42 13.93
CA THR A 291 -8.99 -27.58 15.34
C THR A 291 -9.12 -26.20 15.97
N ASN A 292 -10.34 -25.76 16.25
CA ASN A 292 -10.57 -24.57 17.06
C ASN A 292 -9.98 -24.81 18.45
N SER A 293 -8.97 -24.03 18.83
CA SER A 293 -8.45 -23.96 20.20
C SER A 293 -9.46 -23.35 21.20
N ASP A 294 -10.61 -22.88 20.70
CA ASP A 294 -11.67 -22.24 21.50
C ASP A 294 -12.83 -23.15 21.93
N ASP A 295 -12.76 -24.47 21.70
CA ASP A 295 -13.66 -25.42 22.37
C ASP A 295 -13.22 -25.58 23.84
N SER A 296 -13.55 -24.56 24.64
CA SER A 296 -13.51 -24.61 26.09
C SER A 296 -14.23 -25.86 26.57
N GLU A 297 -13.47 -26.72 27.26
CA GLU A 297 -13.98 -27.87 28.01
C GLU A 297 -15.21 -27.46 28.84
N GLY A 298 -16.38 -28.01 28.50
CA GLY A 298 -17.65 -27.57 29.08
C GLY A 298 -18.80 -28.55 28.93
N GLU A 299 -18.74 -29.62 29.73
CA GLU A 299 -19.86 -30.41 30.26
C GLU A 299 -20.48 -31.53 29.40
N GLY A 300 -20.54 -32.71 30.03
CA GLY A 300 -21.04 -33.97 29.47
C GLY A 300 -22.57 -34.08 29.37
N PRO A 301 -23.07 -35.24 28.93
CA PRO A 301 -24.46 -35.40 28.53
C PRO A 301 -25.38 -35.53 29.76
N SER A 302 -26.19 -34.50 30.02
CA SER A 302 -27.29 -34.59 31.00
C SER A 302 -28.63 -34.77 30.29
N GLN A 303 -29.24 -35.94 30.52
CA GLN A 303 -30.59 -36.31 30.11
C GLN A 303 -31.66 -35.66 31.00
N ASN A 304 -32.85 -35.42 30.41
CA ASN A 304 -34.20 -35.30 31.01
C ASN A 304 -34.46 -34.06 31.90
N ASN A 305 -35.61 -33.37 31.85
CA ASN A 305 -37.00 -33.79 31.66
C ASN A 305 -37.90 -32.61 31.23
N GLN A 306 -39.02 -32.94 30.58
CA GLN A 306 -40.17 -32.06 30.33
C GLN A 306 -40.83 -31.54 31.62
N SER A 307 -41.29 -30.28 31.60
CA SER A 307 -42.59 -29.90 32.18
C SER A 307 -43.09 -28.58 31.58
N VAL A 308 -44.36 -28.61 31.15
CA VAL A 308 -45.17 -27.53 30.56
C VAL A 308 -45.80 -26.68 31.67
N SER A 309 -45.83 -25.36 31.51
CA SER A 309 -46.91 -24.49 32.02
C SER A 309 -46.92 -23.14 31.29
N GLU A 310 -48.12 -22.73 30.87
CA GLU A 310 -48.47 -21.55 30.05
C GLU A 310 -48.67 -20.25 30.88
N ASP A 311 -48.68 -19.12 30.14
CA ASP A 311 -49.09 -17.72 30.42
C ASP A 311 -48.19 -16.88 31.36
N ASP A 312 -47.83 -15.61 31.09
CA ASP A 312 -48.62 -14.48 30.56
C ASP A 312 -47.68 -13.39 29.97
N SER A 313 -48.29 -12.57 29.13
CA SER A 313 -47.88 -11.45 28.29
C SER A 313 -46.92 -10.37 28.84
N GLY A 314 -46.06 -9.88 27.93
CA GLY A 314 -45.27 -8.65 28.11
C GLY A 314 -44.36 -8.40 26.89
N ALA A 315 -44.85 -7.65 25.91
CA ALA A 315 -44.09 -7.33 24.70
C ALA A 315 -43.04 -6.25 24.98
N GLU A 316 -41.77 -6.66 25.05
CA GLU A 316 -40.62 -5.80 24.81
C GLU A 316 -39.84 -6.41 23.63
N GLN A 317 -39.74 -5.65 22.53
CA GLN A 317 -38.95 -6.00 21.37
C GLN A 317 -37.47 -5.90 21.73
N SER A 318 -36.92 -6.95 22.32
CA SER A 318 -35.49 -7.24 22.23
C SER A 318 -35.25 -7.87 20.86
N GLU A 319 -34.49 -7.19 20.01
CA GLU A 319 -33.91 -7.78 18.80
C GLU A 319 -33.00 -8.93 19.24
N THR A 320 -33.57 -10.14 19.26
CA THR A 320 -32.83 -11.39 19.29
C THR A 320 -31.89 -11.42 18.10
N GLU A 321 -30.59 -11.40 18.39
CA GLU A 321 -29.52 -11.74 17.45
C GLU A 321 -29.86 -13.09 16.79
N GLN A 322 -30.32 -13.01 15.55
CA GLN A 322 -30.57 -14.17 14.71
C GLN A 322 -29.24 -14.65 14.14
N GLY A 323 -28.84 -15.86 14.56
CA GLY A 323 -28.02 -16.79 13.79
C GLY A 323 -26.55 -16.44 13.65
N GLN A 324 -25.69 -17.18 14.36
CA GLN A 324 -24.32 -17.40 13.91
C GLN A 324 -24.37 -18.06 12.53
N SER A 325 -24.30 -17.26 11.47
CA SER A 325 -23.85 -17.73 10.17
C SER A 325 -22.45 -18.27 10.39
N GLU A 326 -22.23 -19.57 10.18
CA GLU A 326 -20.88 -20.10 9.99
C GLU A 326 -20.19 -19.19 8.96
N LYS A 327 -19.14 -18.48 9.37
CA LYS A 327 -18.40 -17.64 8.45
C LYS A 327 -17.66 -18.58 7.51
N VAL A 328 -17.88 -18.39 6.21
CA VAL A 328 -17.22 -19.18 5.17
C VAL A 328 -15.89 -18.49 4.87
N PRO A 329 -14.74 -19.14 5.07
CA PRO A 329 -13.46 -18.54 4.76
C PRO A 329 -13.35 -18.18 3.28
N LEU A 330 -12.79 -17.01 2.99
CA LEU A 330 -12.66 -16.47 1.63
C LEU A 330 -11.22 -16.04 1.34
N CYS A 331 -10.88 -15.99 0.07
CA CYS A 331 -9.65 -15.34 -0.38
C CYS A 331 -9.89 -14.42 -1.59
N SER A 332 -8.99 -13.48 -1.78
CA SER A 332 -8.78 -12.75 -3.03
C SER A 332 -7.30 -12.78 -3.35
N GLY A 333 -6.94 -12.94 -4.63
CA GLY A 333 -5.55 -12.99 -5.02
C GLY A 333 -5.31 -12.67 -6.48
N GLU A 334 -4.09 -12.21 -6.75
CA GLU A 334 -3.64 -11.74 -8.05
C GLU A 334 -2.16 -12.06 -8.29
N LEU A 335 -1.79 -12.16 -9.57
CA LEU A 335 -0.39 -12.21 -10.00
C LEU A 335 0.02 -10.79 -10.37
N ARG A 336 1.04 -10.28 -9.70
CA ARG A 336 1.55 -8.92 -9.88
C ARG A 336 2.91 -8.93 -10.57
N HIS A 337 3.18 -7.85 -11.28
CA HIS A 337 4.46 -7.59 -11.92
C HIS A 337 4.96 -6.19 -11.53
N TRP A 338 6.20 -6.19 -11.05
CA TRP A 338 6.85 -5.06 -10.39
C TRP A 338 8.10 -4.65 -11.15
N THR A 339 8.12 -3.43 -11.66
CA THR A 339 9.26 -2.84 -12.38
C THR A 339 9.50 -1.42 -11.90
N HIS A 340 10.61 -0.82 -12.33
CA HIS A 340 10.91 0.60 -12.09
C HIS A 340 9.70 1.51 -12.29
N GLY A 341 9.42 2.38 -11.30
CA GLY A 341 8.28 3.28 -11.28
C GLY A 341 7.00 2.70 -10.64
N HIS A 342 6.96 1.41 -10.30
CA HIS A 342 5.81 0.80 -9.64
C HIS A 342 5.83 1.02 -8.11
N TYR A 343 4.64 1.13 -7.51
CA TYR A 343 4.40 1.36 -6.08
C TYR A 343 2.95 1.09 -5.66
N THR A 344 2.70 1.04 -4.36
CA THR A 344 1.38 1.36 -3.78
C THR A 344 1.50 2.44 -2.70
N LEU A 345 0.39 3.10 -2.39
CA LEU A 345 0.27 4.14 -1.38
C LEU A 345 -0.82 3.75 -0.39
N ILE A 346 -0.67 4.22 0.85
CA ILE A 346 -1.75 4.18 1.83
C ILE A 346 -2.68 5.35 1.56
N HIS A 347 -3.98 5.10 1.62
CA HIS A 347 -4.99 6.12 1.46
C HIS A 347 -6.18 5.84 2.38
N ASP A 348 -6.92 6.90 2.74
CA ASP A 348 -7.94 6.79 3.78
C ASP A 348 -9.15 5.96 3.42
N HIS A 349 -9.33 5.78 2.13
CA HIS A 349 -10.51 5.20 1.50
C HIS A 349 -10.25 3.79 0.97
N ASP A 350 -9.21 3.13 1.46
CA ASP A 350 -8.96 1.72 1.15
C ASP A 350 -10.08 0.88 1.78
N PRO A 351 -10.92 0.20 0.97
CA PRO A 351 -12.04 -0.56 1.48
C PRO A 351 -11.59 -1.82 2.25
N GLU A 352 -10.34 -2.26 2.07
CA GLU A 352 -9.75 -3.36 2.82
C GLU A 352 -9.09 -2.91 4.13
N ARG A 353 -9.08 -1.59 4.38
CA ARG A 353 -8.72 -1.02 5.68
C ARG A 353 -9.71 -1.48 6.75
N HIS A 354 -9.25 -1.60 7.98
CA HIS A 354 -10.06 -2.00 9.15
C HIS A 354 -10.65 -3.42 9.09
N GLN A 355 -10.01 -4.32 8.34
CA GLN A 355 -10.40 -5.73 8.26
C GLN A 355 -9.25 -6.63 8.71
N PHE A 356 -9.59 -7.67 9.48
CA PHE A 356 -8.67 -8.76 9.74
C PHE A 356 -8.44 -9.54 8.45
N ALA A 357 -7.17 -9.84 8.17
CA ALA A 357 -6.78 -10.63 6.99
C ALA A 357 -5.41 -11.25 7.19
N LEU A 358 -5.23 -12.46 6.65
CA LEU A 358 -3.92 -13.05 6.47
C LEU A 358 -3.42 -12.71 5.06
N ASP A 359 -2.39 -11.89 4.98
CA ASP A 359 -1.70 -11.61 3.73
C ASP A 359 -0.68 -12.69 3.40
N LEU A 360 -0.61 -13.05 2.13
CA LEU A 360 0.35 -14.00 1.59
C LEU A 360 1.05 -13.37 0.38
N LEU A 361 2.39 -13.38 0.39
CA LEU A 361 3.22 -12.93 -0.73
C LEU A 361 4.20 -14.05 -1.12
N LEU A 362 4.19 -14.48 -2.38
CA LEU A 362 5.12 -15.48 -2.92
C LEU A 362 5.89 -14.91 -4.12
N PHE A 363 7.20 -14.75 -3.98
CA PHE A 363 8.02 -13.99 -4.95
C PHE A 363 8.76 -14.86 -5.98
N PHE A 364 8.89 -14.33 -7.20
CA PHE A 364 9.54 -14.94 -8.35
C PHE A 364 10.39 -13.91 -9.12
N GLY A 365 11.54 -14.34 -9.66
CA GLY A 365 12.39 -13.49 -10.51
C GLY A 365 13.07 -12.32 -9.80
N CYS A 366 13.15 -12.35 -8.47
CA CYS A 366 13.80 -11.34 -7.62
C CYS A 366 15.19 -11.79 -7.12
N LYS A 367 15.87 -12.68 -7.84
CA LYS A 367 17.25 -13.07 -7.50
C LYS A 367 18.13 -11.82 -7.41
N ASP A 368 18.91 -11.74 -6.33
CA ASP A 368 19.83 -10.62 -6.06
C ASP A 368 19.14 -9.25 -6.02
N TRP A 369 17.83 -9.20 -5.72
CA TRP A 369 17.12 -7.96 -5.45
C TRP A 369 17.65 -7.32 -4.18
N LYS A 370 17.92 -6.03 -4.22
CA LYS A 370 18.48 -5.29 -3.09
C LYS A 370 17.42 -4.39 -2.49
N GLU A 371 17.50 -4.19 -1.18
CA GLU A 371 16.70 -3.22 -0.45
C GLU A 371 16.74 -1.82 -1.07
N GLU A 372 17.91 -1.37 -1.53
CA GLU A 372 18.10 -0.05 -2.12
C GLU A 372 17.31 0.19 -3.42
N TYR A 373 16.72 -0.85 -4.02
CA TYR A 373 15.88 -0.75 -5.21
C TYR A 373 14.43 -0.38 -4.88
N GLY A 374 14.02 -0.48 -3.62
CA GLY A 374 12.61 -0.43 -3.23
C GLY A 374 11.88 -1.74 -3.54
N GLY A 375 10.56 -1.68 -3.73
CA GLY A 375 9.74 -2.86 -4.05
C GLY A 375 9.46 -3.80 -2.88
N PHE A 376 9.97 -3.51 -1.68
CA PHE A 376 9.60 -4.21 -0.46
C PHE A 376 8.20 -3.80 0.00
N THR A 377 7.52 -4.69 0.71
CA THR A 377 6.23 -4.39 1.34
C THR A 377 6.48 -3.99 2.79
N SER A 378 6.10 -2.77 3.17
CA SER A 378 6.18 -2.28 4.55
C SER A 378 4.79 -2.32 5.18
N TYR A 379 4.73 -2.78 6.43
CA TYR A 379 3.55 -2.79 7.28
C TYR A 379 3.76 -1.78 8.41
N ILE A 380 2.79 -0.90 8.61
CA ILE A 380 2.88 0.18 9.59
C ILE A 380 1.63 0.18 10.49
N ALA A 381 1.83 0.57 11.75
CA ALA A 381 0.75 0.83 12.66
C ALA A 381 0.01 2.11 12.24
N LYS A 382 -1.31 2.12 12.41
CA LYS A 382 -2.11 3.30 12.15
C LYS A 382 -1.89 4.32 13.26
N GLU A 383 -1.79 5.58 12.85
CA GLU A 383 -1.60 6.75 13.73
C GLU A 383 -0.21 6.85 14.38
N GLU A 384 0.70 5.93 14.04
CA GLU A 384 2.08 5.92 14.51
C GLU A 384 3.03 6.00 13.31
N ASP A 385 4.15 6.71 13.47
CA ASP A 385 5.26 6.71 12.50
C ASP A 385 6.13 5.43 12.67
N GLU A 386 5.55 4.34 13.19
CA GLU A 386 6.25 3.10 13.54
C GLU A 386 6.05 2.03 12.46
N GLU A 387 7.15 1.66 11.81
CA GLU A 387 7.21 0.51 10.93
C GLU A 387 7.21 -0.78 11.76
N LEU A 388 6.20 -1.62 11.53
CA LEU A 388 6.02 -2.89 12.24
C LEU A 388 6.85 -4.00 11.62
N LEU A 389 6.86 -4.07 10.28
CA LEU A 389 7.49 -5.15 9.53
C LEU A 389 7.80 -4.72 8.09
N THR A 390 8.95 -5.15 7.58
CA THR A 390 9.28 -5.04 6.16
C THR A 390 9.56 -6.42 5.55
N VAL A 391 8.85 -6.71 4.46
CA VAL A 391 8.98 -7.94 3.66
C VAL A 391 9.72 -7.62 2.36
N TYR A 392 10.95 -8.14 2.24
CA TYR A 392 11.78 -7.97 1.05
C TYR A 392 11.50 -9.06 0.00
N PRO A 393 11.53 -8.74 -1.31
CA PRO A 393 11.41 -9.74 -2.36
C PRO A 393 12.55 -10.75 -2.31
N GLU A 394 12.23 -12.02 -2.03
CA GLU A 394 13.18 -13.14 -2.04
C GLU A 394 12.60 -14.33 -2.80
N ASN A 395 13.36 -14.85 -3.77
CA ASN A 395 12.91 -15.93 -4.64
C ASN A 395 12.43 -17.15 -3.84
N ASN A 396 11.25 -17.66 -4.21
CA ASN A 396 10.64 -18.84 -3.60
C ASN A 396 10.47 -18.72 -2.07
N CYS A 397 10.34 -17.49 -1.57
CA CYS A 397 9.99 -17.21 -0.19
C CYS A 397 8.50 -16.89 -0.10
N LEU A 398 7.79 -17.60 0.76
CA LEU A 398 6.40 -17.32 1.11
C LEU A 398 6.38 -16.47 2.38
N ALA A 399 5.92 -15.23 2.28
CA ALA A 399 5.66 -14.39 3.45
C ALA A 399 4.19 -14.50 3.84
N LEU A 400 3.94 -14.71 5.13
CA LEU A 400 2.62 -14.68 5.76
C LEU A 400 2.61 -13.54 6.78
N VAL A 401 1.61 -12.66 6.74
CA VAL A 401 1.49 -11.56 7.69
C VAL A 401 0.02 -11.40 8.08
N TYR A 402 -0.29 -11.52 9.36
CA TYR A 402 -1.64 -11.27 9.87
C TYR A 402 -1.81 -9.78 10.15
N ARG A 403 -2.82 -9.17 9.52
CA ARG A 403 -3.20 -7.78 9.73
C ARG A 403 -4.45 -7.70 10.59
N ASP A 404 -4.42 -6.77 11.54
CA ASP A 404 -5.61 -6.33 12.26
C ASP A 404 -6.23 -5.08 11.59
N LYS A 405 -7.13 -4.41 12.32
CA LYS A 405 -7.84 -3.24 11.82
C LYS A 405 -7.01 -1.96 11.79
N GLU A 406 -5.92 -1.92 12.55
CA GLU A 406 -5.02 -0.77 12.69
C GLU A 406 -3.70 -1.00 11.93
N THR A 407 -3.48 -2.16 11.30
CA THR A 407 -2.33 -2.40 10.42
C THR A 407 -2.62 -1.99 8.98
N MET A 408 -1.74 -1.18 8.40
CA MET A 408 -1.75 -0.80 6.98
C MET A 408 -0.48 -1.29 6.29
N ARG A 409 -0.51 -1.37 4.96
CA ARG A 409 0.66 -1.80 4.18
C ARG A 409 0.80 -1.02 2.88
N PHE A 410 2.02 -0.96 2.37
CA PHE A 410 2.30 -0.45 1.03
C PHE A 410 3.55 -1.11 0.43
N VAL A 411 3.67 -1.07 -0.90
CA VAL A 411 4.86 -1.48 -1.64
C VAL A 411 5.66 -0.25 -2.00
N LYS A 412 6.89 -0.16 -1.48
CA LYS A 412 7.78 0.98 -1.72
C LYS A 412 8.07 1.14 -3.20
N HIS A 413 8.13 2.39 -3.66
CA HIS A 413 8.51 2.75 -5.03
C HIS A 413 9.79 2.08 -5.50
N ILE A 414 9.75 1.46 -6.68
CA ILE A 414 10.90 0.83 -7.32
C ILE A 414 11.70 1.88 -8.10
N ASN A 415 12.85 2.29 -7.56
CA ASN A 415 13.67 3.37 -8.09
C ASN A 415 14.63 2.93 -9.21
N HIS A 416 15.34 3.89 -9.80
CA HIS A 416 16.17 3.72 -10.99
C HIS A 416 17.34 2.77 -10.79
N LYS A 417 17.86 2.61 -9.57
CA LYS A 417 18.93 1.66 -9.26
C LYS A 417 18.54 0.22 -9.59
N SER A 418 17.26 -0.12 -9.55
CA SER A 418 16.75 -1.43 -9.97
C SER A 418 17.16 -1.81 -11.40
N LEU A 419 17.40 -0.82 -12.27
CA LEU A 419 17.81 -1.05 -13.67
C LEU A 419 19.27 -1.50 -13.78
N GLU A 420 20.09 -1.24 -12.76
CA GLU A 420 21.49 -1.69 -12.68
C GLU A 420 21.59 -3.20 -12.46
N ARG A 421 20.50 -3.86 -12.02
CA ARG A 421 20.47 -5.29 -11.74
C ARG A 421 20.84 -6.10 -12.98
N ASP A 422 21.90 -6.89 -12.91
CA ASP A 422 22.34 -7.77 -14.01
C ASP A 422 21.46 -9.03 -14.11
N ALA A 423 20.25 -8.83 -14.63
CA ALA A 423 19.27 -9.88 -14.86
C ALA A 423 18.60 -9.68 -16.23
N SER A 424 18.19 -10.79 -16.85
CA SER A 424 17.48 -10.78 -18.14
C SER A 424 16.17 -9.99 -18.09
N HIS A 425 15.54 -9.98 -16.91
CA HIS A 425 14.35 -9.21 -16.59
C HIS A 425 14.71 -8.09 -15.61
N LYS A 426 14.07 -6.92 -15.68
CA LYS A 426 14.39 -5.72 -14.87
C LYS A 426 13.31 -5.40 -13.81
N GLY A 427 12.68 -6.45 -13.30
CA GLY A 427 11.62 -6.41 -12.30
C GLY A 427 11.47 -7.74 -11.56
N PHE A 428 10.35 -7.94 -10.89
CA PHE A 428 10.00 -9.24 -10.30
C PHE A 428 8.50 -9.46 -10.34
N TRP A 429 8.09 -10.68 -10.01
CA TRP A 429 6.69 -11.05 -9.91
C TRP A 429 6.39 -11.56 -8.51
N ASP A 430 5.13 -11.44 -8.11
CA ASP A 430 4.63 -12.15 -6.94
C ASP A 430 3.19 -12.61 -7.14
N PHE A 431 2.83 -13.65 -6.40
CA PHE A 431 1.43 -13.96 -6.14
C PHE A 431 1.09 -13.31 -4.81
N ALA A 432 0.11 -12.41 -4.82
CA ALA A 432 -0.36 -11.70 -3.64
C ALA A 432 -1.79 -12.12 -3.34
N PHE A 433 -2.00 -12.68 -2.15
CA PHE A 433 -3.30 -13.14 -1.66
C PHE A 433 -3.63 -12.50 -0.32
N ALA A 434 -4.93 -12.38 -0.05
CA ALA A 434 -5.48 -12.09 1.26
C ALA A 434 -6.52 -13.16 1.58
N TYR A 435 -6.45 -13.75 2.77
CA TYR A 435 -7.38 -14.74 3.30
C TYR A 435 -8.15 -14.17 4.49
N HIS A 436 -9.42 -14.55 4.61
CA HIS A 436 -10.34 -14.07 5.63
C HIS A 436 -11.09 -15.26 6.25
N GLU A 437 -11.23 -15.24 7.57
CA GLU A 437 -12.01 -16.22 8.35
C GLU A 437 -13.53 -16.10 8.16
#